data_AF-A0A150PJA5-F1
#
_entry.id   AF-A0A150PJA5-F1
#
_cell.length_a   1.000
_cell.length_b   1.000
_cell.length_c   1.000
_cell.angle_alpha   90.00
_cell.angle_beta   90.00
_cell.angle_gamma   90.00
#
_symmetry.space_group_name_H-M   'P 1'
#
loop_
_entity.id
_entity.type
_entity.pdbx_description
1 polymer ?
#
loop_
_entity_poly.entity_id
_entity_poly.type
_entity_poly.pdbx_seq_one_letter_code
_entity_poly.pdbx_strand_id
1 'polypeptide(L)'
;MAAERAGIELHAFVVMSNHWHAVLTDPEARLPQFLQLLHRLVASCMNAFLGRTENFWSAEHASVIALESAEDVLDKIAYVITNPTAAGLVRSPEEWPGAITTRLGERHVATMPEVYFRRHGARLPERARIDCTVPPVLREQDAETIDRRLRILVARNVRQARSKVRASGRTFLGADGARTMSPWQRAATAEPLRRRRPTVAVSDPHDRKAALARLRAFRSMYRIALSRWRSGDRTARFPEGTYMMRVFHGACCDPAS
;
A
#
# COMPACT_ATOMS: atom_id res chain seq x y z
N MET A 1 0.40 -1.30 -15.41
CA MET A 1 -0.30 -0.07 -15.87
C MET A 1 -0.19 1.11 -14.92
N ALA A 2 -0.85 1.14 -13.74
CA ALA A 2 -0.80 2.31 -12.86
C ALA A 2 0.60 2.55 -12.28
N ALA A 3 1.24 1.48 -11.80
CA ALA A 3 2.60 1.53 -11.27
C ALA A 3 3.59 2.01 -12.34
N GLU A 4 3.60 1.38 -13.51
CA GLU A 4 4.44 1.78 -14.67
C GLU A 4 4.27 3.25 -15.06
N ARG A 5 3.01 3.74 -15.18
CA ARG A 5 2.74 5.14 -15.55
C ARG A 5 3.29 6.14 -14.53
N ALA A 6 3.30 5.77 -13.26
CA ALA A 6 3.78 6.59 -12.16
C ALA A 6 5.23 6.26 -11.74
N GLY A 7 5.93 5.36 -12.46
CA GLY A 7 7.30 4.97 -12.13
C GLY A 7 7.45 4.26 -10.79
N ILE A 8 6.38 3.63 -10.29
CA ILE A 8 6.39 2.93 -9.00
C ILE A 8 6.99 1.54 -9.15
N GLU A 9 7.91 1.23 -8.26
CA GLU A 9 8.41 -0.12 -8.06
C GLU A 9 7.56 -0.83 -7.00
N LEU A 10 6.80 -1.85 -7.39
CA LEU A 10 5.99 -2.64 -6.45
C LEU A 10 6.84 -3.78 -5.90
N HIS A 11 6.79 -4.06 -4.60
CA HIS A 11 7.61 -5.12 -3.97
C HIS A 11 6.80 -6.26 -3.38
N ALA A 12 5.64 -5.96 -2.81
CA ALA A 12 4.68 -6.95 -2.32
C ALA A 12 3.30 -6.33 -2.26
N PHE A 13 2.25 -7.11 -2.46
CA PHE A 13 0.88 -6.65 -2.25
C PHE A 13 -0.05 -7.79 -1.82
N VAL A 14 -1.18 -7.41 -1.24
CA VAL A 14 -2.34 -8.30 -1.03
C VAL A 14 -3.61 -7.50 -1.29
N VAL A 15 -4.50 -8.06 -2.10
CA VAL A 15 -5.84 -7.54 -2.32
C VAL A 15 -6.81 -8.37 -1.49
N MET A 16 -7.40 -7.74 -0.48
CA MET A 16 -8.42 -8.30 0.40
C MET A 16 -9.82 -7.95 -0.13
N SER A 17 -10.86 -8.56 0.42
CA SER A 17 -12.25 -8.30 -0.01
C SER A 17 -12.74 -6.87 0.29
N ASN A 18 -12.07 -6.14 1.19
CA ASN A 18 -12.50 -4.80 1.64
C ASN A 18 -11.39 -3.74 1.62
N HIS A 19 -10.13 -4.11 1.41
CA HIS A 19 -8.99 -3.18 1.31
C HIS A 19 -7.81 -3.87 0.59
N TRP A 20 -6.70 -3.15 0.43
CA TRP A 20 -5.47 -3.73 -0.07
C TRP A 20 -4.28 -3.17 0.71
N HIS A 21 -3.19 -3.91 0.73
CA HIS A 21 -1.90 -3.44 1.23
C HIS A 21 -0.82 -3.63 0.17
N ALA A 22 0.16 -2.74 0.16
CA ALA A 22 1.36 -2.93 -0.62
C ALA A 22 2.59 -2.33 0.05
N VAL A 23 3.75 -2.85 -0.36
CA VAL A 23 5.08 -2.30 -0.15
C VAL A 23 5.61 -1.92 -1.52
N LEU A 24 6.09 -0.68 -1.65
CA LEU A 24 6.55 -0.10 -2.90
C LEU A 24 7.66 0.92 -2.65
N THR A 25 8.44 1.22 -3.69
CA THR A 25 9.34 2.36 -3.76
C THR A 25 8.80 3.35 -4.79
N ASP A 26 8.92 4.64 -4.48
CA ASP A 26 8.50 5.75 -5.34
C ASP A 26 9.72 6.62 -5.71
N PRO A 27 10.53 6.21 -6.70
CA PRO A 27 11.79 6.90 -7.03
C PRO A 27 11.60 8.34 -7.48
N GLU A 28 10.43 8.66 -8.05
CA GLU A 28 10.16 9.96 -8.68
C GLU A 28 9.20 10.84 -7.85
N ALA A 29 8.87 10.43 -6.62
CA ALA A 29 7.92 11.13 -5.75
C ALA A 29 6.54 11.36 -6.43
N ARG A 30 6.00 10.31 -7.07
CA ARG A 30 4.73 10.28 -7.82
C ARG A 30 3.67 9.37 -7.17
N LEU A 31 3.84 8.99 -5.91
CA LEU A 31 2.88 8.16 -5.15
C LEU A 31 1.44 8.69 -5.20
N PRO A 32 1.16 10.01 -5.06
CA PRO A 32 -0.21 10.51 -5.21
C PRO A 32 -0.81 10.24 -6.59
N GLN A 33 -0.02 10.33 -7.66
CA GLN A 33 -0.45 10.00 -9.03
C GLN A 33 -0.76 8.51 -9.15
N PHE A 34 0.10 7.65 -8.61
CA PHE A 34 -0.12 6.21 -8.59
C PHE A 34 -1.42 5.83 -7.87
N LEU A 35 -1.61 6.32 -6.65
CA LEU A 35 -2.80 6.04 -5.85
C LEU A 35 -4.06 6.54 -6.55
N GLN A 36 -4.04 7.76 -7.10
CA GLN A 36 -5.16 8.30 -7.85
C GLN A 36 -5.51 7.40 -9.04
N LEU A 37 -4.53 7.00 -9.86
CA LEU A 37 -4.75 6.16 -11.03
C LEU A 37 -5.28 4.78 -10.63
N LEU A 38 -4.63 4.12 -9.67
CA LEU A 38 -5.02 2.79 -9.20
C LEU A 38 -6.44 2.82 -8.62
N HIS A 39 -6.69 3.71 -7.66
CA HIS A 39 -7.98 3.80 -6.98
C HIS A 39 -9.10 4.16 -7.94
N ARG A 40 -8.88 5.08 -8.88
CA ARG A 40 -9.87 5.41 -9.91
C ARG A 40 -10.19 4.19 -10.78
N LEU A 41 -9.18 3.49 -11.29
CA LEU A 41 -9.39 2.34 -12.17
C LEU A 41 -10.12 1.20 -11.46
N VAL A 42 -9.73 0.88 -10.22
CA VAL A 42 -10.41 -0.13 -9.41
C VAL A 42 -11.85 0.30 -9.09
N ALA A 43 -12.06 1.53 -8.64
CA ALA A 43 -13.39 2.03 -8.33
C ALA A 43 -14.32 1.96 -9.54
N SER A 44 -13.88 2.44 -10.70
CA SER A 44 -14.69 2.43 -11.91
C SER A 44 -15.00 1.02 -12.41
N CYS A 45 -14.00 0.11 -12.38
CA CYS A 45 -14.21 -1.28 -12.77
C CYS A 45 -15.16 -2.01 -11.81
N MET A 46 -14.95 -1.88 -10.50
CA MET A 46 -15.75 -2.57 -9.49
C MET A 46 -17.17 -2.00 -9.40
N ASN A 47 -17.34 -0.69 -9.54
CA ASN A 47 -18.68 -0.10 -9.60
C ASN A 47 -19.44 -0.55 -10.85
N ALA A 48 -18.79 -0.59 -12.01
CA ALA A 48 -19.41 -1.14 -13.23
C ALA A 48 -19.78 -2.62 -13.07
N PHE A 49 -18.91 -3.42 -12.44
CA PHE A 49 -19.15 -4.85 -12.18
C PHE A 49 -20.29 -5.08 -11.18
N LEU A 50 -20.37 -4.27 -10.12
CA LEU A 50 -21.37 -4.39 -9.06
C LEU A 50 -22.67 -3.62 -9.34
N GLY A 51 -22.75 -2.88 -10.46
CA GLY A 51 -23.89 -2.00 -10.76
C GLY A 51 -24.04 -0.82 -9.79
N ARG A 52 -22.95 -0.37 -9.16
CA ARG A 52 -22.94 0.76 -8.20
C ARG A 52 -22.61 2.06 -8.90
N THR A 53 -23.16 3.17 -8.40
CA THR A 53 -22.87 4.53 -8.88
C THR A 53 -22.31 5.45 -7.79
N GLU A 54 -22.16 4.95 -6.57
CA GLU A 54 -21.67 5.67 -5.39
C GLU A 54 -20.14 5.55 -5.22
N ASN A 55 -19.62 6.16 -4.15
CA ASN A 55 -18.21 6.05 -3.76
C ASN A 55 -17.84 4.58 -3.48
N PHE A 56 -16.82 4.09 -4.19
CA PHE A 56 -16.27 2.76 -3.96
C PHE A 56 -15.33 2.74 -2.74
N TRP A 57 -14.45 3.74 -2.65
CA TRP A 57 -13.50 3.89 -1.54
C TRP A 57 -14.08 4.74 -0.42
N SER A 58 -13.57 4.51 0.79
CA SER A 58 -13.78 5.43 1.91
C SER A 58 -13.31 6.84 1.54
N ALA A 59 -14.00 7.88 2.06
CA ALA A 59 -13.58 9.27 1.94
C ALA A 59 -12.27 9.57 2.69
N GLU A 60 -11.79 8.62 3.49
CA GLU A 60 -10.54 8.72 4.21
C GLU A 60 -9.32 8.67 3.29
N HIS A 61 -8.28 9.41 3.65
CA HIS A 61 -6.99 9.33 2.97
C HIS A 61 -6.36 7.94 3.11
N ALA A 62 -5.74 7.48 2.03
CA ALA A 62 -4.92 6.28 2.03
C ALA A 62 -3.84 6.36 3.12
N SER A 63 -3.69 5.27 3.88
CA SER A 63 -2.63 5.16 4.88
C SER A 63 -1.30 4.91 4.20
N VAL A 64 -0.46 5.93 4.14
CA VAL A 64 0.91 5.87 3.62
C VAL A 64 1.87 5.98 4.79
N ILE A 65 2.79 5.02 4.86
CA ILE A 65 3.73 4.86 5.97
C ILE A 65 5.14 4.73 5.38
N ALA A 66 6.04 5.62 5.77
CA ALA A 66 7.46 5.50 5.44
C ALA A 66 8.08 4.33 6.23
N LEU A 67 8.89 3.52 5.56
CA LEU A 67 9.66 2.40 6.12
C LEU A 67 11.13 2.82 6.11
N GLU A 68 11.75 2.91 7.29
CA GLU A 68 13.04 3.60 7.45
C GLU A 68 14.24 2.66 7.40
N SER A 69 14.05 1.34 7.56
CA SER A 69 15.13 0.34 7.60
C SER A 69 14.81 -0.91 6.77
N ALA A 70 15.85 -1.71 6.49
CA ALA A 70 15.70 -3.02 5.85
C ALA A 70 14.78 -3.95 6.65
N GLU A 71 14.91 -3.91 7.98
CA GLU A 71 14.09 -4.65 8.93
C GLU A 71 12.62 -4.22 8.83
N ASP A 72 12.33 -2.91 8.83
CA ASP A 72 10.96 -2.40 8.69
C ASP A 72 10.33 -2.81 7.36
N VAL A 73 11.12 -2.81 6.28
CA VAL A 73 10.69 -3.29 4.96
C VAL A 73 10.34 -4.78 5.01
N LEU A 74 11.22 -5.62 5.55
CA LEU A 74 10.98 -7.06 5.65
C LEU A 74 9.79 -7.40 6.55
N ASP A 75 9.67 -6.77 7.71
CA ASP A 75 8.53 -6.93 8.61
C ASP A 75 7.22 -6.50 7.92
N LYS A 76 7.25 -5.41 7.14
CA LYS A 76 6.06 -4.96 6.41
C LYS A 76 5.69 -5.90 5.26
N ILE A 77 6.66 -6.47 4.54
CA ILE A 77 6.40 -7.49 3.51
C ILE A 77 5.81 -8.74 4.15
N ALA A 78 6.37 -9.22 5.28
CA ALA A 78 5.81 -10.35 6.02
C ALA A 78 4.38 -10.06 6.52
N TYR A 79 4.10 -8.82 6.95
CA TYR A 79 2.75 -8.38 7.32
C TYR A 79 1.78 -8.43 6.14
N VAL A 80 2.19 -7.97 4.94
CA VAL A 80 1.38 -8.04 3.72
C VAL A 80 1.03 -9.48 3.38
N ILE A 81 2.05 -10.36 3.33
CA ILE A 81 1.87 -11.80 3.04
C ILE A 81 0.92 -12.45 4.04
N THR A 82 1.02 -12.11 5.33
CA THR A 82 0.26 -12.80 6.39
C THR A 82 -1.07 -12.12 6.73
N ASN A 83 -1.45 -11.06 6.02
CA ASN A 83 -2.67 -10.31 6.31
C ASN A 83 -3.95 -11.15 6.23
N PRO A 84 -4.18 -12.00 5.20
CA PRO A 84 -5.37 -12.86 5.14
C PRO A 84 -5.48 -13.80 6.34
N THR A 85 -4.35 -14.35 6.79
CA THR A 85 -4.30 -15.22 7.98
C THR A 85 -4.53 -14.44 9.26
N ALA A 86 -3.93 -13.26 9.40
CA ALA A 86 -4.15 -12.38 10.55
C ALA A 86 -5.61 -11.90 10.66
N ALA A 87 -6.31 -11.75 9.53
CA ALA A 87 -7.74 -11.45 9.48
C ALA A 87 -8.65 -12.65 9.81
N GLY A 88 -8.08 -13.85 9.98
CA GLY A 88 -8.83 -15.07 10.24
C GLY A 88 -9.57 -15.61 9.01
N LEU A 89 -9.19 -15.19 7.80
CA LEU A 89 -9.84 -15.64 6.57
C LEU A 89 -9.32 -17.01 6.14
N VAL A 90 -8.01 -17.22 6.13
CA VAL A 90 -7.36 -18.47 5.68
C VAL A 90 -6.26 -18.91 6.64
N ARG A 91 -5.95 -20.21 6.70
CA ARG A 91 -4.99 -20.74 7.70
C ARG A 91 -3.53 -20.47 7.33
N SER A 92 -3.24 -20.26 6.05
CA SER A 92 -1.93 -19.85 5.56
C SER A 92 -2.08 -18.87 4.37
N PRO A 93 -1.04 -18.08 4.05
CA PRO A 93 -1.07 -17.15 2.92
C PRO A 93 -1.41 -17.81 1.58
N GLU A 94 -0.94 -19.04 1.35
CA GLU A 94 -1.10 -19.79 0.11
C GLU A 94 -2.54 -20.24 -0.15
N GLU A 95 -3.37 -20.30 0.89
CA GLU A 95 -4.79 -20.60 0.79
C GLU A 95 -5.61 -19.37 0.34
N TRP A 96 -5.02 -18.17 0.28
CA TRP A 96 -5.76 -16.96 -0.10
C TRP A 96 -6.19 -17.03 -1.58
N PRO A 97 -7.49 -16.96 -1.88
CA PRO A 97 -7.99 -17.08 -3.25
C PRO A 97 -7.82 -15.81 -4.09
N GLY A 98 -7.49 -14.68 -3.47
CA GLY A 98 -7.29 -13.39 -4.14
C GLY A 98 -5.84 -13.15 -4.53
N ALA A 99 -5.57 -11.98 -5.11
CA ALA A 99 -4.23 -11.62 -5.55
C ALA A 99 -3.33 -11.30 -4.34
N ILE A 100 -2.21 -12.01 -4.22
CA ILE A 100 -1.26 -11.89 -3.11
C ILE A 100 0.16 -12.21 -3.59
N THR A 101 1.13 -11.43 -3.15
CA THR A 101 2.56 -11.80 -3.20
C THR A 101 2.89 -12.67 -2.00
N THR A 102 3.59 -13.79 -2.22
CA THR A 102 4.06 -14.73 -1.18
C THR A 102 5.59 -14.77 -1.06
N ARG A 103 6.31 -14.29 -2.08
CA ARG A 103 7.78 -14.27 -2.12
C ARG A 103 8.33 -12.99 -2.75
N LEU A 104 9.59 -12.67 -2.45
CA LEU A 104 10.29 -11.56 -3.13
C LEU A 104 10.52 -11.90 -4.60
N GLY A 105 10.50 -10.88 -5.46
CA GLY A 105 10.74 -11.09 -6.90
C GLY A 105 9.58 -11.78 -7.63
N GLU A 106 8.41 -11.95 -6.99
CA GLU A 106 7.30 -12.66 -7.59
C GLU A 106 6.71 -11.92 -8.78
N ARG A 107 6.25 -12.68 -9.76
CA ARG A 107 5.61 -12.16 -10.95
C ARG A 107 4.17 -12.63 -11.02
N HIS A 108 3.26 -11.68 -11.22
CA HIS A 108 1.84 -11.93 -11.42
C HIS A 108 1.46 -11.66 -12.87
N VAL A 109 0.52 -12.44 -13.38
CA VAL A 109 -0.08 -12.23 -14.70
C VAL A 109 -1.58 -12.11 -14.49
N ALA A 110 -2.15 -11.01 -14.96
CA ALA A 110 -3.58 -10.75 -14.89
C ALA A 110 -4.17 -10.63 -16.28
N THR A 111 -5.36 -11.21 -16.47
CA THR A 111 -6.15 -11.04 -17.69
C THR A 111 -7.02 -9.79 -17.56
N MET A 112 -7.16 -9.05 -18.65
CA MET A 112 -8.01 -7.87 -18.71
C MET A 112 -9.47 -8.25 -18.40
N PRO A 113 -10.13 -7.60 -17.42
CA PRO A 113 -11.52 -7.87 -17.15
C PRO A 113 -12.40 -7.43 -18.32
N GLU A 114 -13.50 -8.15 -18.49
CA GLU A 114 -14.48 -7.91 -19.56
C GLU A 114 -15.25 -6.60 -19.38
N VAL A 115 -15.36 -6.16 -18.14
CA VAL A 115 -16.18 -5.02 -17.71
C VAL A 115 -15.32 -3.75 -17.67
N TYR A 116 -15.95 -2.60 -17.97
CA TYR A 116 -15.37 -1.24 -17.94
C TYR A 116 -14.31 -0.93 -19.01
N PHE A 117 -13.30 -1.77 -19.19
CA PHE A 117 -12.15 -1.47 -20.07
C PHE A 117 -12.39 -1.69 -21.57
N ARG A 118 -13.53 -2.28 -21.95
CA ARG A 118 -13.83 -2.61 -23.36
C ARG A 118 -14.42 -1.47 -24.19
N ARG A 119 -14.77 -0.30 -23.61
CA ARG A 119 -15.69 0.63 -24.28
C ARG A 119 -15.07 1.76 -25.10
N HIS A 120 -13.90 2.32 -24.78
CA HIS A 120 -13.33 3.42 -25.58
C HIS A 120 -11.78 3.54 -25.50
N GLY A 121 -11.11 3.34 -26.63
CA GLY A 121 -10.05 4.27 -27.06
C GLY A 121 -8.57 3.99 -26.70
N ALA A 122 -8.23 2.95 -25.96
CA ALA A 122 -6.85 2.47 -25.89
C ALA A 122 -6.83 0.96 -25.66
N ARG A 123 -6.17 0.20 -26.55
CA ARG A 123 -5.97 -1.25 -26.41
C ARG A 123 -5.08 -1.51 -25.20
N LEU A 124 -5.68 -1.64 -24.04
CA LEU A 124 -5.01 -2.28 -22.92
C LEU A 124 -4.72 -3.73 -23.32
N PRO A 125 -3.54 -4.27 -22.96
CA PRO A 125 -3.17 -5.62 -23.38
C PRO A 125 -4.13 -6.63 -22.74
N GLU A 126 -4.46 -7.68 -23.48
CA GLU A 126 -5.32 -8.77 -23.00
C GLU A 126 -4.77 -9.38 -21.69
N ARG A 127 -3.44 -9.44 -21.58
CA ARG A 127 -2.73 -9.86 -20.38
C ARG A 127 -1.74 -8.78 -19.96
N ALA A 128 -1.75 -8.45 -18.67
CA ALA A 128 -0.80 -7.54 -18.06
C ALA A 128 0.08 -8.30 -17.06
N ARG A 129 1.36 -7.98 -17.05
CA ARG A 129 2.34 -8.49 -16.08
C ARG A 129 2.50 -7.49 -14.95
N ILE A 130 2.64 -7.99 -13.73
CA ILE A 130 3.02 -7.20 -12.56
C ILE A 130 4.26 -7.87 -11.98
N ASP A 131 5.40 -7.21 -12.11
CA ASP A 131 6.65 -7.66 -11.53
C ASP A 131 6.81 -7.04 -10.14
N CYS A 132 6.87 -7.87 -9.10
CA CYS A 132 7.24 -7.42 -7.77
C CYS A 132 8.77 -7.41 -7.66
N THR A 133 9.38 -6.22 -7.67
CA THR A 133 10.83 -6.04 -7.59
C THR A 133 11.35 -6.23 -6.16
N VAL A 134 12.65 -6.48 -6.01
CA VAL A 134 13.30 -6.47 -4.69
C VAL A 134 13.48 -5.01 -4.25
N PRO A 135 13.04 -4.64 -3.02
CA PRO A 135 13.24 -3.30 -2.48
C PRO A 135 14.70 -2.85 -2.54
N PRO A 136 15.02 -1.59 -2.92
CA PRO A 136 16.40 -1.11 -3.04
C PRO A 136 17.28 -1.42 -1.82
N VAL A 137 16.76 -1.19 -0.61
CA VAL A 137 17.47 -1.44 0.66
C VAL A 137 17.85 -2.92 0.91
N LEU A 138 17.26 -3.83 0.14
CA LEU A 138 17.51 -5.27 0.21
C LEU A 138 18.38 -5.77 -0.95
N ARG A 139 18.64 -4.97 -2.00
CA ARG A 139 19.32 -5.44 -3.23
C ARG A 139 20.78 -5.83 -3.02
N GLU A 140 21.45 -5.18 -2.08
CA GLU A 140 22.87 -5.42 -1.78
C GLU A 140 23.09 -6.61 -0.84
N GLN A 141 22.02 -7.13 -0.24
CA GLN A 141 22.10 -8.27 0.66
C GLN A 141 21.99 -9.58 -0.13
N ASP A 142 22.54 -10.65 0.43
CA ASP A 142 22.44 -11.99 -0.16
C ASP A 142 20.96 -12.44 -0.27
N ALA A 143 20.55 -12.83 -1.48
CA ALA A 143 19.15 -13.14 -1.78
C ALA A 143 18.65 -14.35 -0.98
N GLU A 144 19.48 -15.37 -0.76
CA GLU A 144 19.10 -16.55 0.02
C GLU A 144 18.90 -16.18 1.50
N THR A 145 19.78 -15.35 2.04
CA THR A 145 19.68 -14.83 3.42
C THR A 145 18.40 -14.04 3.62
N ILE A 146 18.05 -13.13 2.70
CA ILE A 146 16.82 -12.35 2.80
C ILE A 146 15.59 -13.25 2.71
N ASP A 147 15.55 -14.18 1.76
CA ASP A 147 14.44 -15.09 1.60
C ASP A 147 14.24 -15.95 2.86
N ARG A 148 15.34 -16.46 3.44
CA ARG A 148 15.31 -17.18 4.73
C ARG A 148 14.75 -16.31 5.86
N ARG A 149 15.21 -15.06 5.98
CA ARG A 149 14.69 -14.10 6.97
C ARG A 149 13.19 -13.87 6.78
N LEU A 150 12.75 -13.64 5.55
CA LEU A 150 11.34 -13.43 5.24
C LEU A 150 10.49 -14.65 5.61
N ARG A 151 10.93 -15.87 5.26
CA ARG A 151 10.24 -17.12 5.64
C ARG A 151 10.10 -17.25 7.15
N ILE A 152 11.14 -16.91 7.93
CA ILE A 152 11.09 -16.94 9.40
C ILE A 152 10.03 -15.96 9.92
N LEU A 153 10.00 -14.74 9.39
CA LEU A 153 9.02 -13.71 9.77
C LEU A 153 7.59 -14.12 9.42
N VAL A 154 7.37 -14.63 8.20
CA VAL A 154 6.07 -15.14 7.75
C VAL A 154 5.60 -16.28 8.65
N ALA A 155 6.46 -17.26 8.93
CA ALA A 155 6.12 -18.39 9.80
C ALA A 155 5.78 -17.93 11.22
N ARG A 156 6.53 -16.96 11.78
CA ARG A 156 6.23 -16.34 13.08
C ARG A 156 4.85 -15.69 13.07
N ASN A 157 4.56 -14.87 12.07
CA ASN A 157 3.30 -14.14 11.96
C ASN A 157 2.11 -15.08 11.78
N VAL A 158 2.24 -16.14 10.98
CA VAL A 158 1.22 -17.19 10.82
C VAL A 158 0.95 -17.90 12.15
N ARG A 159 1.99 -18.28 12.90
CA ARG A 159 1.82 -18.90 14.23
C ARG A 159 1.06 -17.97 15.19
N GLN A 160 1.43 -16.68 15.23
CA GLN A 160 0.75 -15.69 16.06
C GLN A 160 -0.72 -15.51 15.66
N ALA A 161 -1.02 -15.43 14.36
CA ALA A 161 -2.38 -15.30 13.84
C ALA A 161 -3.24 -16.51 14.21
N ARG A 162 -2.73 -17.74 14.00
CA ARG A 162 -3.40 -18.98 14.40
C ARG A 162 -3.67 -19.05 15.89
N SER A 163 -2.70 -18.64 16.72
CA SER A 163 -2.86 -18.56 18.17
C SER A 163 -3.97 -17.58 18.57
N LYS A 164 -4.02 -16.38 17.97
CA LYS A 164 -5.07 -15.38 18.21
C LYS A 164 -6.46 -15.88 17.83
N VAL A 165 -6.60 -16.51 16.66
CA VAL A 165 -7.88 -17.10 16.22
C VAL A 165 -8.34 -18.16 17.21
N ARG A 166 -7.46 -19.10 17.59
CA ARG A 166 -7.76 -20.13 18.60
C ARG A 166 -8.15 -19.53 19.96
N ALA A 167 -7.40 -18.54 20.43
CA ALA A 167 -7.68 -17.88 21.71
C ALA A 167 -9.02 -17.13 21.72
N SER A 168 -9.47 -16.65 20.56
CA SER A 168 -10.77 -15.99 20.41
C SER A 168 -11.95 -16.95 20.25
N GLY A 169 -11.73 -18.27 20.25
CA GLY A 169 -12.78 -19.27 20.01
C GLY A 169 -13.35 -19.30 18.58
N ARG A 170 -12.78 -18.51 17.66
CA ARG A 170 -13.20 -18.43 16.27
C ARG A 170 -12.51 -19.50 15.42
N THR A 171 -13.13 -19.84 14.30
CA THR A 171 -12.52 -20.63 13.23
C THR A 171 -12.10 -19.73 12.06
N PHE A 172 -11.23 -20.26 11.19
CA PHE A 172 -10.92 -19.62 9.93
C PHE A 172 -12.08 -19.78 8.95
N LEU A 173 -12.36 -18.73 8.17
CA LEU A 173 -13.46 -18.72 7.19
C LEU A 173 -13.24 -19.73 6.05
N GLY A 174 -11.98 -19.91 5.62
CA GLY A 174 -11.59 -20.74 4.48
C GLY A 174 -11.63 -19.97 3.15
N ALA A 175 -10.97 -20.52 2.13
CA ALA A 175 -10.85 -19.91 0.81
C ALA A 175 -12.23 -19.73 0.13
N ASP A 176 -13.10 -20.74 0.21
CA ASP A 176 -14.44 -20.68 -0.38
C ASP A 176 -15.33 -19.65 0.30
N GLY A 177 -15.27 -19.58 1.63
CA GLY A 177 -15.96 -18.55 2.39
C GLY A 177 -15.46 -17.15 2.03
N ALA A 178 -14.14 -16.97 1.88
CA ALA A 178 -13.56 -15.70 1.44
C ALA A 178 -14.00 -15.27 0.03
N ARG A 179 -14.16 -16.23 -0.91
CA ARG A 179 -14.64 -15.97 -2.28
C ARG A 179 -16.12 -15.58 -2.34
N THR A 180 -16.92 -16.15 -1.45
CA THR A 180 -18.38 -16.00 -1.43
C THR A 180 -18.86 -14.91 -0.49
N MET A 181 -17.95 -14.17 0.16
CA MET A 181 -18.29 -13.01 0.96
C MET A 181 -19.08 -12.01 0.13
N SER A 182 -20.24 -11.60 0.66
CA SER A 182 -21.08 -10.63 -0.03
C SER A 182 -20.39 -9.26 -0.04
N PRO A 183 -20.28 -8.59 -1.20
CA PRO A 183 -19.74 -7.24 -1.28
C PRO A 183 -20.66 -6.20 -0.62
N TRP A 184 -21.88 -6.60 -0.23
CA TRP A 184 -22.88 -5.76 0.42
C TRP A 184 -22.85 -5.89 1.95
N GLN A 185 -22.17 -6.92 2.48
CA GLN A 185 -22.03 -7.09 3.92
C GLN A 185 -21.00 -6.09 4.46
N ARG A 186 -21.44 -5.27 5.41
CA ARG A 186 -20.55 -4.38 6.18
C ARG A 186 -20.05 -5.10 7.43
N ALA A 187 -18.83 -4.78 7.85
CA ALA A 187 -18.34 -5.25 9.13
C ALA A 187 -19.26 -4.73 10.25
N ALA A 188 -19.73 -5.64 11.12
CA ALA A 188 -20.57 -5.28 12.26
C ALA A 188 -19.78 -4.58 13.39
N THR A 189 -18.46 -4.73 13.40
CA THR A 189 -17.58 -4.10 14.39
C THR A 189 -17.28 -2.66 13.99
N ALA A 190 -17.68 -1.71 14.83
CA ALA A 190 -17.30 -0.32 14.67
C ALA A 190 -15.78 -0.16 14.80
N GLU A 191 -15.16 0.58 13.87
CA GLU A 191 -13.78 1.00 14.06
C GLU A 191 -13.68 1.98 15.24
N PRO A 192 -12.69 1.84 16.13
CA PRO A 192 -12.52 2.75 17.25
C PRO A 192 -12.35 4.19 16.76
N LEU A 193 -13.22 5.09 17.22
CA LEU A 193 -13.11 6.51 16.96
C LEU A 193 -11.75 7.01 17.51
N ARG A 194 -10.94 7.67 16.66
CA ARG A 194 -9.65 8.31 17.00
C ARG A 194 -8.42 7.39 17.14
N ARG A 195 -8.30 6.32 16.35
CA ARG A 195 -7.02 5.59 16.25
C ARG A 195 -5.92 6.48 15.67
N ARG A 196 -4.73 6.51 16.30
CA ARG A 196 -3.55 7.20 15.74
C ARG A 196 -3.24 6.65 14.35
N ARG A 197 -3.09 7.52 13.36
CA ARG A 197 -2.63 7.18 12.00
C ARG A 197 -1.12 7.37 11.93
N PRO A 198 -0.32 6.30 12.02
CA PRO A 198 1.12 6.43 11.92
C PRO A 198 1.49 6.89 10.50
N THR A 199 2.40 7.87 10.40
CA THR A 199 2.99 8.32 9.13
C THR A 199 4.34 7.64 8.86
N VAL A 200 4.93 7.04 9.89
CA VAL A 200 6.21 6.32 9.83
C VAL A 200 6.06 5.02 10.62
N ALA A 201 6.58 3.92 10.09
CA ALA A 201 6.77 2.67 10.80
C ALA A 201 8.27 2.45 10.99
N VAL A 202 8.65 2.40 12.27
CA VAL A 202 10.03 2.19 12.69
C VAL A 202 10.03 1.26 13.88
N SER A 203 10.79 0.18 13.77
CA SER A 203 10.92 -0.82 14.83
C SER A 203 11.89 -0.36 15.92
N ASP A 204 12.95 0.37 15.55
CA ASP A 204 13.93 0.92 16.49
C ASP A 204 13.47 2.25 17.15
N PRO A 205 13.56 2.40 18.48
CA PRO A 205 13.15 3.63 19.18
C PRO A 205 13.94 4.89 18.82
N HIS A 206 15.24 4.77 18.53
CA HIS A 206 16.10 5.90 18.17
C HIS A 206 15.74 6.40 16.78
N ASP A 207 15.66 5.49 15.81
CA ASP A 207 15.24 5.78 14.44
C ASP A 207 13.84 6.38 14.41
N ARG A 208 12.94 5.90 15.28
CA ARG A 208 11.60 6.47 15.43
C ARG A 208 11.64 7.93 15.87
N LYS A 209 12.50 8.28 16.83
CA LYS A 209 12.65 9.67 17.29
C LYS A 209 13.16 10.55 16.15
N ALA A 210 14.16 10.08 15.41
CA ALA A 210 14.73 10.78 14.27
C ALA A 210 13.69 11.00 13.14
N ALA A 211 12.95 9.97 12.76
CA ALA A 211 11.92 10.07 11.72
C ALA A 211 10.77 11.01 12.12
N LEU A 212 10.35 10.98 13.39
CA LEU A 212 9.36 11.93 13.91
C LEU A 212 9.89 13.38 13.93
N ALA A 213 11.19 13.58 14.18
CA ALA A 213 11.82 14.89 14.09
C ALA A 213 11.83 15.41 12.65
N ARG A 214 12.24 14.58 11.67
CA ARG A 214 12.18 14.91 10.23
C ARG A 214 10.77 15.31 9.80
N LEU A 215 9.76 14.53 10.18
CA LEU A 215 8.36 14.84 9.84
C LEU A 215 7.87 16.16 10.44
N ARG A 216 8.28 16.48 11.67
CA ARG A 216 7.95 17.78 12.30
C ARG A 216 8.63 18.93 11.58
N ALA A 217 9.90 18.78 11.22
CA ALA A 217 10.66 19.77 10.46
C ALA A 217 10.01 20.05 9.10
N PHE A 218 9.73 18.99 8.32
CA PHE A 218 9.02 19.09 7.04
C PHE A 218 7.71 19.87 7.17
N ARG A 219 6.86 19.51 8.14
CA ARG A 219 5.57 20.20 8.36
C ARG A 219 5.73 21.65 8.74
N SER A 220 6.77 21.99 9.51
CA SER A 220 7.06 23.37 9.87
C SER A 220 7.47 24.19 8.65
N MET A 221 8.46 23.69 7.89
CA MET A 221 8.95 24.32 6.66
C MET A 221 7.83 24.50 5.63
N TYR A 222 6.99 23.47 5.45
CA TYR A 222 5.85 23.51 4.53
C TYR A 222 4.87 24.63 4.90
N ARG A 223 4.53 24.79 6.20
CA ARG A 223 3.60 25.85 6.63
C ARG A 223 4.18 27.24 6.43
N ILE A 224 5.48 27.42 6.68
CA ILE A 224 6.17 28.69 6.46
C ILE A 224 6.14 29.04 4.96
N ALA A 225 6.52 28.09 4.10
CA ALA A 225 6.50 28.26 2.65
C ALA A 225 5.08 28.55 2.14
N LEU A 226 4.08 27.82 2.62
CA LEU A 226 2.67 28.03 2.25
C LEU A 226 2.16 29.41 2.67
N SER A 227 2.58 29.91 3.84
CA SER A 227 2.20 31.25 4.31
C SER A 227 2.74 32.33 3.36
N ARG A 228 4.03 32.26 3.03
CA ARG A 228 4.67 33.17 2.05
C ARG A 228 4.02 33.09 0.67
N TRP A 229 3.76 31.87 0.20
CA TRP A 229 3.08 31.65 -1.08
C TRP A 229 1.69 32.29 -1.11
N ARG A 230 0.92 32.15 -0.03
CA ARG A 230 -0.41 32.75 0.12
C ARG A 230 -0.38 34.28 0.20
N SER A 231 0.71 34.87 0.70
CA SER A 231 0.92 36.32 0.70
C SER A 231 1.45 36.87 -0.64
N GLY A 232 1.55 36.02 -1.68
CA GLY A 232 1.95 36.43 -3.03
C GLY A 232 3.42 36.19 -3.37
N ASP A 233 4.25 35.74 -2.42
CA ASP A 233 5.65 35.42 -2.69
C ASP A 233 5.76 34.08 -3.44
N ARG A 234 5.91 34.17 -4.77
CA ARG A 234 6.10 33.01 -5.66
C ARG A 234 7.53 32.47 -5.68
N THR A 235 8.47 33.13 -4.99
CA THR A 235 9.85 32.64 -4.83
C THR A 235 9.99 31.70 -3.61
N ALA A 236 8.95 31.59 -2.79
CA ALA A 236 8.91 30.70 -1.64
C ALA A 236 9.23 29.25 -2.05
N ARG A 237 10.25 28.66 -1.41
CA ARG A 237 10.65 27.27 -1.62
C ARG A 237 9.95 26.35 -0.63
N PHE A 238 9.34 25.30 -1.15
CA PHE A 238 8.73 24.24 -0.36
C PHE A 238 9.74 23.14 -0.04
N PRO A 239 9.65 22.48 1.13
CA PRO A 239 10.56 21.39 1.47
C PRO A 239 10.44 20.22 0.49
N GLU A 240 11.55 19.50 0.30
CA GLU A 240 11.62 18.24 -0.45
C GLU A 240 10.50 17.27 -0.03
N GLY A 241 9.88 16.61 -1.01
CA GLY A 241 8.71 15.74 -0.79
C GLY A 241 7.36 16.47 -0.91
N THR A 242 7.36 17.79 -1.15
CA THR A 242 6.13 18.54 -1.43
C THR A 242 5.58 18.23 -2.83
N TYR A 243 4.47 17.49 -2.89
CA TYR A 243 3.84 17.11 -4.16
C TYR A 243 2.88 18.16 -4.72
N MET A 244 1.84 18.52 -3.97
CA MET A 244 0.71 19.31 -4.51
C MET A 244 1.15 20.68 -5.01
N MET A 245 1.95 21.40 -4.23
CA MET A 245 2.43 22.74 -4.60
C MET A 245 3.38 22.70 -5.80
N ARG A 246 4.24 21.69 -5.88
CA ARG A 246 5.13 21.49 -7.02
C ARG A 246 4.36 21.20 -8.30
N VAL A 247 3.48 20.19 -8.26
CA VAL A 247 2.87 19.62 -9.47
C VAL A 247 1.70 20.46 -9.99
N PHE A 248 0.84 20.97 -9.11
CA PHE A 248 -0.37 21.70 -9.53
C PHE A 248 -0.24 23.21 -9.48
N HIS A 249 0.70 23.73 -8.68
CA HIS A 249 0.89 25.18 -8.51
C HIS A 249 2.23 25.68 -9.04
N GLY A 250 3.08 24.81 -9.57
CA GLY A 250 4.39 25.17 -10.14
C GLY A 250 5.36 25.76 -9.11
N ALA A 251 5.16 25.50 -7.82
CA ALA A 251 6.00 26.06 -6.77
C ALA A 251 7.38 25.40 -6.75
N CYS A 252 8.42 26.21 -6.52
CA CYS A 252 9.78 25.73 -6.34
C CYS A 252 9.88 24.86 -5.08
N CYS A 253 10.63 23.75 -5.18
CA CYS A 253 10.98 22.93 -4.03
C CYS A 253 12.50 22.96 -3.79
N ASP A 254 12.90 22.60 -2.58
CA ASP A 254 14.29 22.30 -2.26
C ASP A 254 14.77 21.09 -3.09
N PRO A 255 16.07 21.03 -3.44
CA PRO A 255 16.64 19.91 -4.19
C PRO A 255 16.49 18.59 -3.42
N ALA A 256 16.49 17.47 -4.16
CA ALA A 256 16.44 16.14 -3.56
C ALA A 256 17.75 15.85 -2.79
N SER A 257 17.63 15.31 -1.58
CA SER A 257 18.77 15.01 -0.69
C SER A 257 19.29 13.60 -0.84
#